data_AF-A0A433A7R4-F1
#
_entry.id   AF-A0A433A7R4-F1
#
_cell.length_a   1.000
_cell.length_b   1.000
_cell.length_c   1.000
_cell.angle_alpha   90.00
_cell.angle_beta   90.00
_cell.angle_gamma   90.00
#
_symmetry.space_group_name_H-M   'P 1'
#
loop_
_entity.id
_entity.type
_entity.pdbx_description
1 polymer ?
#
loop_
_entity_poly.entity_id
_entity_poly.type
_entity_poly.pdbx_seq_one_letter_code
_entity_poly.pdbx_strand_id
1 'polypeptide(L)'
;LKPIELRYALCHPAGCTAETDATPEILDQMSKGGGIMILAMNAAAQPIGFPVPLDGYNEAAAGPPVDNKKYAEARSQLMAQIRQRQQQMAEKWKADEMKNLPLDAPGAPPTTTGSTKNK
;
A
#
# COMPACT_ATOMS: atom_id res chain seq x y z
N LEU A 1 30.58 -7.47 10.69
CA LEU A 1 30.03 -7.99 9.43
C LEU A 1 30.86 -7.43 8.28
N LYS A 2 31.15 -8.25 7.26
CA LYS A 2 31.75 -7.73 6.03
C LYS A 2 30.65 -7.02 5.22
N PRO A 3 30.85 -5.78 4.75
CA PRO A 3 29.90 -5.15 3.85
C PRO A 3 29.70 -6.00 2.60
N ILE A 4 28.45 -6.21 2.20
CA ILE A 4 28.10 -6.88 0.95
C ILE A 4 27.77 -5.78 -0.05
N GLU A 5 28.51 -5.73 -1.15
CA GLU A 5 28.21 -4.80 -2.23
C GLU A 5 27.02 -5.33 -3.02
N LEU A 6 25.93 -4.56 -3.04
CA LEU A 6 24.76 -4.86 -3.84
C LEU A 6 24.82 -4.03 -5.12
N ARG A 7 24.60 -4.68 -6.27
CA ARG A 7 24.48 -3.98 -7.55
C ARG A 7 23.02 -3.77 -7.89
N TYR A 8 22.70 -2.60 -8.41
CA TYR A 8 21.35 -2.30 -8.90
C TYR A 8 21.06 -3.14 -10.15
N ALA A 9 20.03 -3.97 -10.07
CA ALA A 9 19.57 -4.80 -11.18
C ALA A 9 18.56 -4.04 -12.07
N LEU A 10 17.70 -3.21 -11.47
CA LEU A 10 16.65 -2.47 -12.18
C LEU A 10 16.31 -1.16 -11.45
N CYS A 11 16.02 -0.10 -12.20
CA CYS A 11 15.49 1.16 -11.66
C CYS A 11 14.20 1.55 -12.39
N HIS A 12 13.20 2.00 -11.63
CA HIS A 12 11.93 2.56 -12.10
C HIS A 12 11.67 3.91 -11.39
N PRO A 13 10.69 4.72 -11.82
CA PRO A 13 10.44 6.03 -11.20
C PRO A 13 10.23 6.02 -9.68
N ALA A 14 9.72 4.92 -9.12
CA ALA A 14 9.52 4.75 -7.68
C ALA A 14 10.75 4.24 -6.89
N GLY A 15 11.91 3.96 -7.52
CA GLY A 15 13.09 3.40 -6.84
C GLY A 15 13.92 2.42 -7.67
N CYS A 16 15.01 1.93 -7.08
CA CYS A 16 15.90 0.93 -7.67
C CYS A 16 15.89 -0.35 -6.82
N THR A 17 16.05 -1.48 -7.50
CA THR A 17 16.19 -2.81 -6.89
C THR A 17 17.65 -3.23 -6.96
N ALA A 18 18.22 -3.65 -5.82
CA ALA A 18 19.56 -4.20 -5.73
C ALA A 18 19.48 -5.61 -5.18
N GLU A 19 20.19 -6.54 -5.80
CA GLU A 19 20.07 -7.98 -5.53
C GLU A 19 21.45 -8.60 -5.33
N THR A 20 21.48 -9.68 -4.55
CA THR A 20 22.64 -10.56 -4.37
C THR A 20 22.15 -11.95 -4.07
N ASP A 21 23.01 -12.95 -4.26
CA ASP A 21 22.68 -14.33 -3.95
C ASP A 21 22.53 -14.50 -2.43
N ALA A 22 21.46 -15.18 -2.03
CA ALA A 22 21.23 -15.53 -0.63
C ALA A 22 22.13 -16.71 -0.23
N THR A 23 23.43 -16.46 -0.07
CA THR A 23 24.37 -17.52 0.31
C THR A 23 24.12 -18.00 1.74
N PRO A 24 24.47 -19.26 2.08
CA PRO A 24 24.32 -19.78 3.44
C PRO A 24 24.98 -18.90 4.50
N GLU A 25 26.12 -18.28 4.19
CA GLU A 25 26.83 -17.39 5.09
C GLU A 25 26.05 -16.09 5.38
N ILE A 26 25.35 -15.54 4.37
CA ILE A 26 24.52 -14.34 4.53
C ILE A 26 23.29 -14.69 5.38
N LEU A 27 22.63 -15.80 5.08
CA LEU A 27 21.46 -16.27 5.83
C LEU A 27 21.81 -16.58 7.30
N ASP A 28 22.95 -17.20 7.56
CA ASP A 28 23.46 -17.45 8.91
C ASP A 28 23.75 -16.15 9.67
N GLN A 29 24.34 -15.14 9.00
CA GLN A 29 24.56 -13.82 9.59
C GLN A 29 23.25 -13.08 9.89
N MET A 30 22.26 -13.19 9.02
CA MET A 30 20.91 -12.64 9.25
C MET A 30 20.22 -13.34 10.42
N SER A 31 20.35 -14.66 10.52
CA SER A 31 19.76 -15.45 11.61
C SER A 31 20.36 -15.11 12.98
N LYS A 32 21.67 -14.89 13.04
CA LYS A 32 22.41 -14.54 14.27
C LYS A 32 22.34 -13.05 14.61
N GLY A 33 22.04 -12.20 13.64
CA GLY A 33 21.98 -10.75 13.79
C GLY A 33 20.57 -10.25 14.14
N GLY A 34 20.48 -9.19 14.96
CA GLY A 34 19.19 -8.54 15.25
C GLY A 34 18.71 -7.56 14.18
N GLY A 35 19.54 -7.25 13.17
CA GLY A 35 19.24 -6.24 12.16
C GLY A 35 20.33 -6.09 11.11
N ILE A 36 19.98 -5.49 9.97
CA ILE A 36 20.88 -5.14 8.87
C ILE A 36 20.90 -3.62 8.71
N MET A 37 22.06 -3.05 8.40
CA MET A 37 22.19 -1.65 8.00
C MET A 37 22.39 -1.57 6.50
N ILE A 38 21.43 -1.01 5.78
CA ILE A 38 21.54 -0.75 4.35
C ILE A 38 22.17 0.63 4.16
N LEU A 39 23.31 0.69 3.48
CA LEU A 39 23.98 1.95 3.13
C LEU A 39 23.73 2.25 1.66
N ALA A 40 22.96 3.31 1.37
CA ALA A 40 22.67 3.77 0.01
C ALA A 40 23.24 5.17 -0.23
N MET A 41 23.54 5.53 -1.48
CA MET A 41 23.96 6.89 -1.82
C MET A 41 22.77 7.72 -2.31
N ASN A 42 22.63 8.94 -1.80
CA ASN A 42 21.62 9.89 -2.29
C ASN A 42 22.10 10.62 -3.57
N ALA A 43 21.26 11.50 -4.12
CA ALA A 43 21.58 12.27 -5.33
C ALA A 43 22.79 13.22 -5.18
N ALA A 44 23.17 13.57 -3.95
CA ALA A 44 24.36 14.36 -3.64
C ALA A 44 25.61 13.50 -3.39
N ALA A 45 25.56 12.20 -3.71
CA ALA A 45 26.61 11.22 -3.47
C ALA A 45 27.01 11.07 -1.99
N GLN A 46 26.07 11.33 -1.07
CA GLN A 46 26.27 11.11 0.37
C GLN A 46 25.67 9.77 0.79
N PRO A 47 26.37 8.98 1.63
CA PRO A 47 25.84 7.74 2.16
C PRO A 47 24.74 8.01 3.20
N ILE A 48 23.62 7.31 3.08
CA ILE A 48 22.51 7.29 4.01
C ILE A 48 22.30 5.85 4.47
N GLY A 49 22.20 5.66 5.80
CA GLY A 49 21.97 4.37 6.41
C GLY A 49 20.49 4.14 6.75
N PHE A 50 19.96 2.99 6.38
CA PHE A 50 18.62 2.54 6.71
C PHE A 50 18.71 1.26 7.57
N PRO A 51 18.33 1.33 8.86
CA PRO A 51 18.25 0.14 9.69
C PRO A 51 17.05 -0.71 9.28
N VAL A 52 17.28 -2.01 9.08
CA VAL A 52 16.27 -3.02 8.84
C VAL A 52 16.30 -4.00 10.01
N PRO A 53 15.34 -3.93 10.95
CA PRO A 53 15.25 -4.90 12.03
C PRO A 53 14.91 -6.29 11.47
N LEU A 54 15.47 -7.34 12.08
CA LEU A 54 15.20 -8.73 11.72
C LEU A 54 14.33 -9.45 12.76
N ASP A 55 13.52 -8.70 13.51
CA ASP A 55 12.57 -9.26 14.46
C ASP A 55 11.62 -10.24 13.73
N GLY A 56 11.54 -11.48 14.24
CA GLY A 56 10.72 -12.53 13.64
C GLY A 56 11.35 -13.25 12.43
N TYR A 57 12.58 -12.90 12.03
CA TYR A 57 13.25 -13.51 10.87
C TYR A 57 13.45 -15.02 11.05
N ASN A 58 13.93 -15.46 12.21
CA ASN A 58 14.22 -16.87 12.47
C ASN A 58 12.96 -17.72 12.45
N GLU A 59 11.88 -17.21 13.03
CA GLU A 59 10.56 -17.83 13.05
C GLU A 59 9.98 -17.92 11.64
N ALA A 60 10.14 -16.86 10.83
CA ALA A 60 9.70 -16.84 9.44
C ALA A 60 10.53 -17.79 8.56
N ALA A 61 11.84 -17.85 8.76
CA ALA A 61 12.76 -18.68 7.98
C ALA A 61 12.61 -20.18 8.30
N ALA A 62 12.37 -20.53 9.56
CA ALA A 62 12.12 -21.91 9.99
C ALA A 62 10.65 -22.34 9.87
N GLY A 63 9.75 -21.38 9.65
CA GLY A 63 8.31 -21.61 9.56
C GLY A 63 7.90 -22.49 8.38
N PRO A 64 6.71 -23.12 8.44
CA PRO A 64 6.19 -23.87 7.31
C PRO A 64 6.02 -22.94 6.10
N PRO A 65 6.21 -23.46 4.86
CA PRO A 65 5.93 -22.70 3.66
C PRO A 65 4.50 -22.14 3.67
N VAL A 66 4.35 -20.93 3.15
CA VAL A 66 3.04 -20.27 3.03
C VAL A 66 2.11 -21.14 2.18
N ASP A 67 0.93 -21.47 2.71
CA ASP A 67 -0.12 -22.15 1.95
C ASP A 67 -0.70 -21.17 0.92
N ASN A 68 -0.28 -21.35 -0.34
CA ASN A 68 -0.67 -20.48 -1.45
C ASN A 68 -2.19 -20.39 -1.63
N LYS A 69 -2.95 -21.46 -1.38
CA LYS A 69 -4.41 -21.44 -1.54
C LYS A 69 -5.05 -20.59 -0.45
N LYS A 70 -4.68 -20.82 0.81
CA LYS A 70 -5.18 -20.02 1.94
C LYS A 70 -4.77 -18.56 1.83
N TYR A 71 -3.53 -18.30 1.41
CA TYR A 71 -3.03 -16.94 1.20
C TYR A 71 -3.81 -16.23 0.09
N ALA A 72 -4.05 -16.90 -1.05
CA ALA A 72 -4.84 -16.33 -2.14
C ALA A 72 -6.29 -16.04 -1.72
N GLU A 73 -6.90 -16.96 -0.97
CA GLU A 73 -8.26 -16.77 -0.44
C GLU A 73 -8.32 -15.56 0.51
N ALA A 74 -7.41 -15.49 1.50
CA ALA A 74 -7.34 -14.37 2.42
C ALA A 74 -7.09 -13.03 1.70
N ARG A 75 -6.21 -13.03 0.68
CA ARG A 75 -5.94 -11.84 -0.14
C ARG A 75 -7.16 -11.42 -0.95
N SER A 76 -7.91 -12.38 -1.51
CA SER A 76 -9.15 -12.10 -2.24
C SER A 76 -10.21 -11.48 -1.33
N GLN A 77 -10.39 -12.05 -0.13
CA GLN A 77 -11.32 -11.53 0.88
C GLN A 77 -10.94 -10.11 1.31
N LEU A 78 -9.65 -9.85 1.57
CA LEU A 78 -9.15 -8.51 1.89
C LEU A 78 -9.48 -7.50 0.79
N MET A 79 -9.25 -7.86 -0.48
CA MET A 79 -9.53 -6.98 -1.62
C MET A 79 -11.03 -6.72 -1.79
N ALA A 80 -11.89 -7.71 -1.51
CA ALA A 80 -13.33 -7.52 -1.51
C ALA A 80 -13.78 -6.51 -0.44
N GLN A 81 -13.22 -6.61 0.79
CA GLN A 81 -13.49 -5.65 1.86
C GLN A 81 -13.02 -4.23 1.51
N ILE A 82 -11.84 -4.11 0.87
CA ILE A 82 -11.33 -2.80 0.40
C ILE A 82 -12.30 -2.20 -0.62
N ARG A 83 -12.76 -2.97 -1.63
CA ARG A 83 -13.74 -2.49 -2.62
C ARG A 83 -15.06 -2.08 -1.99
N GLN A 84 -15.58 -2.88 -1.07
CA GLN A 84 -16.83 -2.57 -0.36
C GLN A 84 -16.71 -1.26 0.42
N ARG A 85 -15.59 -1.05 1.15
CA ARG A 85 -15.35 0.21 1.85
C ARG A 85 -15.22 1.39 0.89
N GLN A 86 -14.55 1.23 -0.24
CA GLN A 86 -14.44 2.28 -1.26
C GLN A 86 -15.82 2.67 -1.83
N GLN A 87 -16.70 1.70 -2.10
CA GLN A 87 -18.07 1.95 -2.57
C GLN A 87 -18.89 2.73 -1.54
N GLN A 88 -18.85 2.30 -0.27
CA GLN A 88 -19.56 2.99 0.81
C GLN A 88 -19.08 4.43 0.98
N MET A 89 -17.77 4.67 0.86
CA MET A 89 -17.20 6.01 0.92
C MET A 89 -17.63 6.87 -0.28
N ALA A 90 -17.68 6.29 -1.48
CA ALA A 90 -18.14 6.98 -2.69
C ALA A 90 -19.63 7.33 -2.63
N GLU A 91 -20.47 6.44 -2.09
CA GLU A 91 -21.90 6.70 -1.90
C GLU A 91 -22.13 7.81 -0.86
N LYS A 92 -21.40 7.77 0.26
CA LYS A 92 -21.44 8.85 1.26
C LYS A 92 -21.00 10.18 0.66
N TRP A 93 -19.88 10.19 -0.07
CA TRP A 93 -19.41 11.38 -0.77
C TRP A 93 -20.46 11.94 -1.72
N LYS A 94 -21.10 11.09 -2.55
CA LYS A 94 -22.18 11.52 -3.45
C LYS A 94 -23.39 12.08 -2.69
N ALA A 95 -23.79 11.45 -1.59
CA ALA A 95 -24.89 11.91 -0.76
C ALA A 95 -24.58 13.28 -0.11
N ASP A 96 -23.34 13.46 0.36
CA ASP A 96 -22.86 14.73 0.92
C ASP A 96 -22.74 15.81 -0.16
N GLU A 97 -22.29 15.47 -1.37
CA GLU A 97 -22.25 16.41 -2.50
C GLU A 97 -23.67 16.83 -2.90
N MET A 98 -24.62 15.89 -3.01
CA MET A 98 -26.03 16.17 -3.29
C MET A 98 -26.71 17.03 -2.23
N LYS A 99 -26.26 16.95 -0.97
CA LYS A 99 -26.76 17.79 0.12
C LYS A 99 -26.18 19.22 0.07
N ASN A 100 -25.06 19.41 -0.62
CA ASN A 100 -24.39 20.69 -0.83
C ASN A 100 -24.62 21.26 -2.25
N LEU A 101 -25.49 20.65 -3.07
CA LEU A 101 -25.90 21.26 -4.34
C LEU A 101 -26.64 22.58 -4.03
N PRO A 102 -26.25 23.73 -4.61
CA PRO A 102 -26.99 24.98 -4.44
C PRO A 102 -28.39 24.78 -5.01
N LEU A 103 -29.42 24.89 -4.16
CA LEU A 103 -30.83 24.77 -4.56
C LEU A 103 -31.33 25.98 -5.38
N ASP A 104 -30.52 27.02 -5.54
CA ASP A 104 -30.87 28.21 -6.32
C ASP A 104 -29.73 28.58 -7.28
N ALA A 105 -29.67 27.89 -8.42
CA ALA A 105 -28.94 28.40 -9.58
C ALA A 105 -29.88 29.35 -10.36
N PRO A 106 -29.50 30.62 -10.59
CA PRO A 106 -30.33 31.53 -11.37
C PRO A 106 -30.33 31.07 -12.83
N GLY A 107 -31.43 30.46 -13.28
CA GLY A 107 -31.64 30.07 -14.68
C GLY A 107 -32.38 28.77 -14.98
N ALA A 108 -32.98 28.07 -14.00
CA ALA A 108 -33.79 26.88 -14.29
C ALA A 108 -35.26 27.25 -14.66
N PRO A 109 -35.87 26.60 -15.67
CA PRO A 109 -37.25 26.88 -16.07
C PRO A 109 -38.25 26.42 -14.99
N PRO A 110 -39.40 27.10 -14.86
CA PRO A 110 -40.34 26.86 -13.75
C PRO A 110 -40.99 25.48 -13.88
N THR A 111 -40.75 24.61 -12.90
CA THR A 111 -41.47 23.34 -12.75
C THR A 111 -42.87 23.66 -12.25
N THR A 112 -43.83 23.66 -13.17
CA THR A 112 -45.25 23.74 -12.89
C THR A 112 -45.68 22.53 -12.07
N THR A 113 -45.95 22.73 -10.78
CA THR A 113 -46.62 21.73 -9.94
C THR A 113 -48.04 22.18 -9.66
N GLY A 114 -49.01 21.43 -10.21
CA GLY A 114 -50.18 21.01 -9.45
C GLY A 114 -51.30 22.03 -9.26
N SER A 115 -52.34 21.84 -10.06
CA SER A 115 -53.73 22.22 -9.78
C SER A 115 -54.17 21.91 -8.34
N THR A 116 -54.69 22.91 -7.61
CA THR A 116 -55.61 22.68 -6.49
C THR A 116 -56.67 23.78 -6.37
N LYS A 117 -57.86 23.39 -6.84
CA LYS A 117 -59.25 23.74 -6.48
C LYS A 117 -59.49 24.44 -5.12
N ASN A 118 -60.52 25.31 -5.10
CA ASN A 118 -61.28 25.92 -4.00
C ASN A 118 -60.58 27.07 -3.23
N LYS A 119 -61.23 28.20 -2.90
CA LYS A 119 -62.64 28.48 -2.55
C LYS A 119 -62.99 29.95 -2.81
#